data_AF-A0A520Z8G1-F1
#
_entry.id   AF-A0A520Z8G1-F1
#
_cell.length_a   1.000
_cell.length_b   1.000
_cell.length_c   1.000
_cell.angle_alpha   90.00
_cell.angle_beta   90.00
_cell.angle_gamma   90.00
#
_symmetry.space_group_name_H-M   'P 1'
#
loop_
_entity.id
_entity.type
_entity.pdbx_description
1 polymer ?
#
loop_
_entity_poly.entity_id
_entity_poly.type
_entity_poly.pdbx_seq_one_letter_code
_entity_poly.pdbx_strand_id
1 'polypeptide(L)' 'MKAVSVIEIKKELKERSHQDLMDLCLRLARFKKENKELLTYLLFESHNEEGYIETVKDEVDLQFDNINADSFFYIK' A
#
# COMPACT_ATOMS: atom_id res chain seq x y z
N MET A 1 7.63 15.50 -17.48
CA MET A 1 6.98 16.62 -16.77
C MET A 1 7.72 16.84 -15.47
N LYS A 2 7.97 18.10 -15.06
CA LYS A 2 8.51 18.36 -13.72
C LYS A 2 7.40 18.09 -12.71
N ALA A 3 7.71 17.33 -11.66
CA ALA A 3 6.80 17.19 -10.54
C ALA A 3 6.64 18.57 -9.88
N VAL A 4 5.40 19.00 -9.72
CA VAL A 4 5.04 20.19 -8.92
C VAL A 4 5.23 19.89 -7.44
N SER A 5 5.39 20.94 -6.64
CA SER A 5 5.62 20.79 -5.21
C SER A 5 4.41 20.16 -4.50
N VAL A 6 4.66 19.48 -3.37
CA VAL A 6 3.59 18.91 -2.53
C VAL A 6 2.61 20.00 -2.06
N ILE A 7 3.10 21.24 -1.90
CA ILE A 7 2.28 22.39 -1.49
C ILE A 7 1.25 22.74 -2.56
N GLU A 8 1.67 22.82 -3.83
CA GLU A 8 0.78 23.10 -4.96
C GLU A 8 -0.22 21.97 -5.17
N ILE A 9 0.22 20.71 -5.09
CA ILE A 9 -0.65 19.54 -5.16
C ILE A 9 -1.71 19.59 -4.06
N LYS A 10 -1.31 19.90 -2.82
CA LYS A 10 -2.25 20.02 -1.69
C LYS A 10 -3.26 21.15 -1.89
N LYS A 11 -2.84 22.28 -2.48
CA LYS A 11 -3.74 23.39 -2.79
C LYS A 11 -4.78 22.97 -3.82
N GLU A 12 -4.35 22.35 -4.91
CA GLU A 12 -5.24 21.87 -5.98
C GLU A 12 -6.23 20.83 -5.45
N LEU A 13 -5.78 19.86 -4.65
CA LEU A 13 -6.67 18.85 -4.06
C LEU A 13 -7.75 19.44 -3.15
N LYS A 14 -7.48 20.57 -2.48
CA LYS A 14 -8.49 21.26 -1.65
C LYS A 14 -9.57 21.96 -2.46
N GLU A 15 -9.26 22.37 -3.69
CA GLU A 15 -10.20 23.06 -4.58
C GLU A 15 -11.08 22.09 -5.38
N ARG A 16 -10.79 20.78 -5.33
CA ARG A 16 -11.51 19.73 -6.05
C ARG A 16 -12.74 19.23 -5.30
N SER A 17 -13.70 18.72 -6.06
CA SER A 17 -14.90 18.10 -5.50
C SER A 17 -14.57 16.72 -4.88
N HIS A 18 -15.45 16.23 -4.00
CA HIS A 18 -15.30 14.89 -3.41
C HIS A 18 -15.28 13.78 -4.47
N GLN A 19 -16.08 13.91 -5.53
CA GLN A 19 -16.09 12.94 -6.63
C GLN A 19 -14.75 12.93 -7.38
N ASP A 20 -14.21 14.11 -7.71
CA ASP A 20 -12.92 14.21 -8.40
C ASP A 20 -11.78 13.63 -7.56
N LEU A 21 -11.81 13.86 -6.23
CA LEU A 21 -10.83 13.29 -5.31
C LEU A 21 -10.90 11.77 -5.27
N MET A 22 -12.12 11.20 -5.24
CA MET A 22 -12.33 9.76 -5.27
C MET A 22 -11.78 9.15 -6.57
N ASP A 23 -12.06 9.77 -7.71
CA ASP A 23 -11.56 9.33 -9.01
C ASP A 23 -10.03 9.40 -9.11
N LEU A 24 -9.42 10.45 -8.52
CA LEU A 24 -7.96 10.57 -8.43
C LEU A 24 -7.35 9.46 -7.58
N CYS A 25 -7.92 9.17 -6.40
CA CYS A 25 -7.46 8.07 -5.55
C CYS A 25 -7.57 6.71 -6.26
N LEU A 26 -8.68 6.44 -6.96
CA LEU A 26 -8.87 5.21 -7.73
C LEU A 26 -7.87 5.10 -8.89
N ARG A 27 -7.58 6.22 -9.56
CA ARG A 27 -6.59 6.26 -10.63
C ARG A 27 -5.18 5.97 -10.12
N LEU A 28 -4.81 6.51 -8.96
CA LEU A 28 -3.53 6.23 -8.30
C LEU A 28 -3.40 4.75 -7.90
N ALA A 29 -4.47 4.16 -7.36
CA ALA A 29 -4.51 2.75 -6.98
C ALA A 29 -4.41 1.80 -8.18
N ARG A 30 -5.01 2.17 -9.32
CA ARG A 30 -4.90 1.40 -10.57
C ARG A 30 -3.50 1.47 -11.17
N PHE A 31 -2.79 2.57 -10.96
CA PHE A 31 -1.48 2.79 -11.56
C PHE A 31 -0.33 2.08 -10.81
N LYS A 32 -0.39 2.00 -9.48
CA LYS A 32 0.68 1.39 -8.67
C LYS A 32 0.13 0.46 -7.60
N LYS A 33 0.67 -0.76 -7.49
CA LYS A 33 0.25 -1.76 -6.49
C LYS A 33 0.38 -1.21 -5.06
N GLU A 34 1.51 -0.56 -4.77
CA GLU A 34 1.78 0.08 -3.47
C GLU A 34 0.71 1.10 -3.06
N ASN A 35 0.14 1.87 -4.02
CA ASN A 35 -0.93 2.83 -3.72
C ASN A 35 -2.22 2.10 -3.32
N LYS A 36 -2.51 0.97 -3.96
CA LYS A 36 -3.67 0.13 -3.63
C LYS A 36 -3.52 -0.50 -2.25
N GLU A 37 -2.33 -1.02 -1.94
CA GLU A 37 -2.01 -1.57 -0.62
C GLU A 37 -2.14 -0.50 0.46
N LEU A 38 -1.57 0.69 0.26
CA LEU A 38 -1.70 1.81 1.20
C LEU A 38 -3.16 2.25 1.41
N LEU A 39 -3.96 2.33 0.34
CA LEU A 39 -5.39 2.65 0.49
C LEU A 39 -6.15 1.54 1.22
N THR A 40 -5.76 0.27 1.03
CA THR A 40 -6.36 -0.85 1.73
C THR A 40 -6.09 -0.73 3.23
N TYR A 41 -4.85 -0.46 3.59
CA TYR A 41 -4.45 -0.19 4.97
C TYR A 41 -5.23 0.97 5.56
N LEU A 42 -5.21 2.15 4.91
CA LEU A 42 -5.83 3.36 5.44
C LEU A 42 -7.36 3.23 5.61
N LEU A 43 -8.05 2.56 4.69
CA LEU A 43 -9.52 2.49 4.70
C LEU A 43 -10.11 1.32 5.50
N PHE A 44 -9.39 0.21 5.61
CA PHE A 44 -9.93 -1.02 6.19
C PHE A 44 -9.18 -1.52 7.42
N GLU A 45 -7.87 -1.28 7.49
CA GLU A 45 -7.01 -1.90 8.52
C GLU A 45 -6.51 -0.90 9.57
N SER A 46 -6.47 0.40 9.24
CA SER A 46 -6.00 1.47 10.14
C SER A 46 -6.83 1.62 11.42
N HIS A 47 -8.06 1.11 11.41
CA HIS A 47 -8.94 1.09 12.58
C HIS A 47 -8.60 -0.03 13.57
N ASN A 48 -7.84 -1.05 13.16
CA ASN A 48 -7.38 -2.15 13.99
C ASN A 48 -5.92 -2.50 13.66
N GLU A 49 -5.03 -1.60 14.08
CA GLU A 49 -3.58 -1.72 13.85
C GLU A 49 -2.99 -2.97 14.51
N GLU A 50 -3.48 -3.37 15.68
CA GLU A 50 -3.04 -4.60 16.36
C GLU A 50 -3.35 -5.85 15.52
N GLY A 51 -4.58 -5.96 14.99
CA GLY A 51 -4.98 -7.07 14.12
C GLY A 51 -4.20 -7.09 12.81
N TYR A 52 -3.92 -5.93 12.22
CA TYR A 52 -3.08 -5.83 11.02
C TYR A 52 -1.66 -6.35 11.27
N ILE A 53 -1.03 -5.94 12.39
CA ILE A 53 0.30 -6.40 12.77
C ILE A 53 0.33 -7.93 12.95
N GLU A 54 -0.71 -8.50 13.54
CA GLU A 54 -0.83 -9.96 13.71
C GLU A 54 -0.96 -10.67 12.36
N THR A 55 -1.83 -10.22 11.47
CA THR A 55 -1.95 -10.79 10.12
C THR A 55 -0.65 -10.71 9.30
N VAL A 56 0.10 -9.62 9.43
CA VAL A 56 1.40 -9.49 8.75
C VAL A 56 2.41 -10.48 9.31
N LYS A 57 2.44 -10.70 10.62
CA LYS A 57 3.31 -11.72 11.22
C LYS A 57 2.94 -13.12 10.75
N ASP A 58 1.66 -13.45 10.75
CA ASP A 58 1.17 -14.75 10.27
C ASP A 58 1.50 -14.98 8.79
N GLU A 59 1.37 -13.95 7.95
CA GLU A 59 1.71 -14.03 6.53
C GLU A 59 3.21 -14.21 6.32
N VAL A 60 4.05 -13.53 7.12
CA VAL A 60 5.50 -13.70 7.12
C VAL A 60 5.88 -15.10 7.55
N ASP A 61 5.33 -15.59 8.66
CA ASP A 61 5.60 -16.95 9.17
C ASP A 61 5.19 -18.01 8.14
N LEU A 62 4.01 -17.85 7.51
CA LEU A 62 3.57 -18.72 6.42
C LEU A 62 4.52 -18.67 5.21
N GLN A 63 5.01 -17.49 4.84
CA GLN A 63 5.98 -17.37 3.76
C GLN A 63 7.30 -18.07 4.10
N PHE A 64 7.78 -17.95 5.34
CA PHE A 64 8.97 -18.66 5.82
C PHE A 64 8.77 -20.18 5.85
N ASP A 65 7.61 -20.69 6.26
CA ASP A 65 7.28 -22.11 6.22
C ASP A 65 7.24 -22.67 4.78
N ASN A 66 6.89 -21.82 3.81
CA ASN A 66 6.88 -22.17 2.39
C ASN A 66 8.24 -22.00 1.71
N ILE A 67 9.27 -21.49 2.40
CA ILE A 67 10.63 -21.49 1.87
C ILE A 67 11.12 -22.92 1.87
N ASN A 68 11.43 -23.42 0.67
CA ASN A 68 11.95 -24.76 0.47
C ASN A 68 13.36 -24.88 1.08
N ALA A 69 13.43 -25.36 2.33
CA ALA A 69 14.68 -25.58 3.06
C ALA A 69 15.52 -26.75 2.51
N ASP A 70 15.02 -27.52 1.54
CA ASP A 70 15.73 -28.69 0.99
C ASP A 70 16.80 -28.32 -0.06
N SER A 71 16.82 -27.07 -0.55
CA SER A 71 17.81 -26.68 -1.56
C SER A 71 19.06 -26.04 -0.94
N PHE A 72 19.96 -26.90 -0.47
CA PHE A 72 21.36 -26.59 -0.13
C PHE A 72 22.19 -25.99 -1.30
N PHE A 73 21.59 -25.74 -2.46
CA PHE A 73 22.29 -25.33 -3.68
C PHE A 73 22.73 -23.86 -3.75
N TYR A 74 22.27 -23.00 -2.84
CA TYR A 74 22.58 -21.56 -2.87
C TYR A 74 23.53 -21.05 -1.77
N ILE A 75 24.05 -21.94 -0.92
CA ILE A 75 25.13 -21.58 0.01
C ILE A 75 26.47 -21.78 -0.72
N LYS A 76 27.01 -20.72 -1.32
CA LYS A 76 28.41 -20.63 -1.72
C LYS A 76 28.96 -19.23 -1.56
#